data_AF-A0A357Z3T5-F1
#
_entry.id   AF-A0A357Z3T5-F1
#
_cell.length_a   1.000
_cell.length_b   1.000
_cell.length_c   1.000
_cell.angle_alpha   90.00
_cell.angle_beta   90.00
_cell.angle_gamma   90.00
#
_symmetry.space_group_name_H-M   'P 1'
#
loop_
_entity.id
_entity.type
_entity.pdbx_description
1 polymer ?
#
loop_
_entity_poly.entity_id
_entity_poly.type
_entity_poly.pdbx_seq_one_letter_code
_entity_poly.pdbx_strand_id
1 'polypeptide(L)' 'LAQTDILIDGPFVLAQKDLSLRFRGSRNQRVIDMNETRRLGRVALCREE' A
#
# COMPACT_ATOMS: atom_id res chain seq x y z
N LEU A 1 -10.37 -3.95 9.84
CA LEU A 1 -10.01 -3.16 8.64
C LEU A 1 -10.83 -1.88 8.46
N ALA A 2 -11.92 -1.63 9.21
CA ALA A 2 -12.73 -0.42 9.02
C ALA A 2 -12.08 0.88 9.55
N GLN A 3 -11.09 0.76 10.44
CA GLN A 3 -10.44 1.90 11.11
C GLN A 3 -9.02 2.16 10.58
N THR A 4 -8.76 1.79 9.33
CA THR A 4 -7.45 1.96 8.70
C THR A 4 -7.61 2.83 7.47
N ASP A 5 -6.79 3.87 7.36
CA ASP A 5 -6.77 4.77 6.20
C ASP A 5 -5.82 4.26 5.10
N ILE A 6 -4.69 3.67 5.50
CA ILE A 6 -3.66 3.17 4.59
C ILE A 6 -3.38 1.69 4.87
N LEU A 7 -3.46 0.86 3.83
CA LEU A 7 -3.12 -0.57 3.90
C LEU A 7 -1.92 -0.85 3.00
N ILE A 8 -0.88 -1.48 3.58
CA ILE A 8 0.25 -2.02 2.81
C ILE A 8 -0.05 -3.47 2.47
N ASP A 9 -0.16 -3.75 1.17
CA ASP A 9 -0.56 -5.06 0.66
C ASP A 9 0.57 -5.75 -0.11
N GLY A 10 0.67 -7.07 0.04
CA GLY A 10 1.68 -7.92 -0.60
C GLY A 10 2.82 -8.38 0.34
N PRO A 11 3.47 -9.53 0.03
CA PRO A 11 4.51 -10.10 0.88
C PRO A 11 5.79 -9.26 0.84
N PHE A 12 6.57 -9.33 1.92
CA PHE A 12 7.93 -8.81 1.90
C PHE A 12 8.86 -9.73 1.11
N VAL A 13 9.50 -9.21 0.06
CA VAL A 13 10.48 -9.95 -0.75
C VAL A 13 11.86 -9.34 -0.54
N LEU A 14 12.80 -10.11 0.01
CA LEU A 14 14.15 -9.63 0.33
C LEU A 14 14.90 -9.11 -0.91
N ALA A 15 14.77 -9.78 -2.05
CA ALA A 15 15.39 -9.36 -3.32
C ALA A 15 14.83 -8.02 -3.86
N GLN A 16 13.67 -7.60 -3.36
CA GLN A 16 13.04 -6.33 -3.70
C GLN A 16 13.08 -5.34 -2.53
N LYS A 17 13.86 -5.63 -1.47
CA LYS A 17 14.01 -4.77 -0.30
C LYS A 17 14.55 -3.41 -0.74
N ASP A 18 13.84 -2.36 -0.35
CA ASP A 18 14.25 -0.98 -0.58
C ASP A 18 13.74 -0.12 0.58
N LEU A 19 14.67 0.45 1.34
CA LEU A 19 14.38 1.25 2.54
C LEU A 19 14.08 2.71 2.21
N SER A 20 14.27 3.15 0.96
CA SER A 20 13.88 4.49 0.51
C SER A 20 12.38 4.62 0.27
N LEU A 21 11.66 3.49 0.15
CA LEU A 21 10.22 3.47 -0.08
C LEU A 21 9.47 3.91 1.17
N ARG A 22 8.49 4.79 0.98
CA ARG A 22 7.63 5.25 2.08
C ARG A 22 6.67 4.13 2.50
N PHE A 23 6.62 3.83 3.81
CA PHE A 23 5.72 2.87 4.47
C PHE A 23 5.89 1.38 4.11
N ARG A 24 6.67 1.03 3.08
CA ARG A 24 6.84 -0.34 2.60
C ARG A 24 8.30 -0.75 2.61
N GLY A 25 8.54 -2.04 2.84
CA GLY A 25 9.90 -2.60 2.90
C GLY A 25 10.37 -3.21 1.58
N SER A 26 9.46 -3.43 0.64
CA SER A 26 9.73 -4.13 -0.62
C SER A 26 8.94 -3.54 -1.78
N ARG A 27 9.56 -3.44 -2.97
CA ARG A 27 8.99 -2.74 -4.15
C ARG A 27 7.69 -3.35 -4.69
N ASN A 28 7.43 -4.64 -4.44
CA ASN A 28 6.17 -5.28 -4.85
C ASN A 28 4.99 -4.95 -3.93
N GLN A 29 5.23 -4.36 -2.75
CA GLN A 29 4.15 -4.04 -1.82
C GLN A 29 3.38 -2.80 -2.30
N ARG A 30 2.05 -2.86 -2.30
CA ARG A 30 1.18 -1.77 -2.74
C ARG A 30 0.76 -0.91 -1.55
N VAL A 31 0.68 0.40 -1.74
CA VAL A 31 0.09 1.32 -0.77
C VAL A 31 -1.34 1.61 -1.21
N ILE A 32 -2.31 1.10 -0.46
CA ILE A 32 -3.74 1.19 -0.78
C ILE A 32 -4.38 2.27 0.09
N ASP A 33 -5.09 3.19 -0.55
CA ASP A 33 -5.97 4.15 0.10
C ASP A 33 -7.29 3.46 0.42
N MET A 34 -7.53 3.20 1.70
CA MET A 34 -8.72 2.48 2.14
C MET A 34 -9.97 3.36 2.16
N ASN A 35 -9.83 4.68 2.27
CA ASN A 35 -10.97 5.60 2.22
C ASN A 35 -11.51 5.66 0.80
N GLU A 36 -10.63 5.83 -0.19
CA GLU A 36 -10.99 5.84 -1.59
C GLU A 36 -11.44 4.45 -2.07
N THR A 37 -10.80 3.39 -1.58
CA THR A 37 -11.22 2.01 -1.89
C THR A 37 -12.65 1.73 -1.43
N ARG A 38 -13.02 2.15 -0.22
CA ARG A 38 -14.40 2.02 0.30
C ARG A 38 -15.39 2.85 -0.53
N ARG A 39 -15.01 4.07 -0.91
CA ARG A 39 -15.86 4.97 -1.70
C ARG A 39 -16.12 4.44 -3.12
N LEU A 40 -15.11 3.86 -3.76
CA LEU A 40 -15.19 3.36 -5.14
C LEU A 40 -15.68 1.91 -5.25
N GLY A 41 -15.66 1.14 -4.15
CA GLY A 41 -15.94 -0.29 -4.16
C GLY A 41 -14.89 -1.14 -4.87
N ARG A 42 -13.72 -0.56 -5.18
CA ARG A 42 -12.57 -1.22 -5.82
C ARG A 42 -11.28 -0.65 -5.27
N VAL A 43 -10.19 -1.42 -5.34
CA VAL A 43 -8.88 -0.99 -4.84
C VAL A 43 -8.42 0.32 -5.49
N ALA A 44 -8.11 1.31 -4.66
CA ALA A 44 -7.51 2.57 -5.04
C ALA A 44 -6.09 2.65 -4.48
N LEU A 45 -5.11 2.93 -5.32
CA LEU A 45 -3.71 3.07 -4.92
C LEU A 45 -3.43 4.52 -4.51
N CYS A 46 -2.61 4.70 -3.47
CA CYS A 46 -2.07 6.01 -3.14
C CYS A 46 -1.21 6.50 -4.31
N ARG A 47 -1.23 7.82 -4.56
CA ARG A 47 -0.32 8.44 -5.53
C ARG A 47 1.07 8.49 -4.91
N GLU A 48 2.09 8.15 -5.69
CA GLU A 48 3.48 8.38 -5.29
C GLU A 48 3.78 9.87 -5.52
N GLU A 49 4.18 10.59 -4.45
CA GLU A 49 4.74 11.94 -4.49
C GLU A 49 6.26 11.86 -4.36
#